data_AF-A0A3B0Z2V5-F1
#
_entry.id   AF-A0A3B0Z2V5-F1
#
_cell.length_a   1.000
_cell.length_b   1.000
_cell.length_c   1.000
_cell.angle_alpha   90.00
_cell.angle_beta   90.00
_cell.angle_gamma   90.00
#
_symmetry.space_group_name_H-M   'P 1'
#
loop_
_entity.id
_entity.type
_entity.pdbx_description
1 polymer ?
#
loop_
_entity_poly.entity_id
_entity_poly.type
_entity_poly.pdbx_seq_one_letter_code
_entity_poly.pdbx_strand_id
1 'polypeptide(L)' 'MVPGHGAAAKDPNQPIATMRRYLDYLRTTMGAAVEEFVPFDEAYASADWSAFEKLPAFAEANRRNAYQVYLSMEAESLGQ' A
#
# COMPACT_ATOMS: atom_id res chain seq x y z
N MET A 1 -14.78 8.79 -14.86
CA MET A 1 -14.04 7.52 -14.73
C MET A 1 -15.05 6.40 -14.55
N VAL A 2 -15.05 5.38 -15.41
CA VAL A 2 -15.91 4.19 -15.26
C VAL A 2 -15.11 3.15 -14.49
N PRO A 3 -15.45 2.83 -13.23
CA PRO A 3 -14.78 1.74 -12.51
C PRO A 3 -15.19 0.40 -13.13
N GLY A 4 -14.27 -0.55 -13.23
CA GLY A 4 -14.57 -1.92 -13.69
C GLY A 4 -15.56 -2.67 -12.77
N HIS A 5 -15.74 -2.20 -11.53
CA HIS A 5 -16.78 -2.63 -10.61
C HIS A 5 -17.35 -1.42 -9.86
N GLY A 6 -18.67 -1.18 -9.99
CA GLY A 6 -19.41 -0.21 -9.18
C GLY A 6 -19.77 1.10 -9.89
N ALA A 7 -20.79 1.77 -9.35
CA ALA A 7 -21.38 2.98 -9.92
C ALA A 7 -20.34 4.09 -10.15
N ALA A 8 -20.56 4.91 -11.18
CA ALA A 8 -19.70 6.03 -11.51
C ALA A 8 -19.50 6.96 -10.29
N ALA A 9 -18.25 7.17 -9.89
CA ALA A 9 -17.91 8.04 -8.78
C ALA A 9 -18.32 9.49 -9.10
N LYS A 10 -19.04 10.14 -8.15
CA LYS A 10 -19.50 11.53 -8.28
C LYS A 10 -18.36 12.56 -8.34
N ASP A 11 -17.18 12.20 -7.81
CA ASP A 11 -15.93 12.94 -7.95
C ASP A 11 -14.79 11.93 -8.19
N PRO A 12 -14.29 11.79 -9.43
CA PRO A 12 -13.26 10.81 -9.76
C PRO A 12 -11.86 11.19 -9.26
N ASN A 13 -11.62 12.44 -8.84
CA ASN A 13 -10.27 12.89 -8.46
C ASN A 13 -9.89 12.48 -7.03
N GLN A 14 -10.85 12.45 -6.09
CA GLN A 14 -10.58 12.05 -4.70
C GLN A 14 -10.10 10.60 -4.53
N PRO A 15 -10.70 9.60 -5.20
CA PRO A 15 -10.22 8.22 -5.13
C PRO A 15 -8.80 8.06 -5.67
N ILE A 16 -8.46 8.74 -6.77
CA ILE A 16 -7.12 8.68 -7.38
C ILE A 16 -6.08 9.26 -6.42
N ALA A 17 -6.34 10.43 -5.85
CA ALA A 17 -5.43 11.06 -4.91
C ALA A 17 -5.21 10.18 -3.66
N THR A 18 -6.27 9.53 -3.18
CA THR A 18 -6.19 8.63 -2.02
C THR A 18 -5.40 7.36 -2.35
N MET A 19 -5.65 6.74 -3.50
CA MET A 19 -4.89 5.57 -3.94
C MET A 19 -3.41 5.89 -4.15
N ARG A 20 -3.09 7.06 -4.70
CA ARG A 20 -1.70 7.52 -4.83
C ARG A 20 -1.01 7.63 -3.47
N ARG A 21 -1.63 8.32 -2.50
CA ARG A 21 -1.07 8.44 -1.14
C ARG A 21 -0.87 7.08 -0.47
N TYR A 22 -1.80 6.15 -0.69
CA TYR A 22 -1.70 4.79 -0.16
C TYR A 22 -0.50 4.03 -0.74
N LEU A 23 -0.33 4.05 -2.06
CA LEU A 23 0.81 3.40 -2.72
C LEU A 23 2.14 4.04 -2.33
N ASP A 24 2.19 5.38 -2.27
CA ASP A 24 3.38 6.11 -1.81
C ASP A 24 3.75 5.68 -0.38
N TYR A 25 2.76 5.63 0.53
CA TYR A 25 2.97 5.18 1.91
C TYR A 25 3.48 3.74 1.99
N LEU A 26 2.91 2.81 1.23
CA LEU A 26 3.38 1.42 1.19
C LEU A 26 4.84 1.34 0.73
N ARG A 27 5.20 2.03 -0.36
CA ARG A 27 6.57 2.01 -0.89
C ARG A 27 7.57 2.62 0.08
N THR A 28 7.24 3.76 0.70
CA THR A 28 8.11 4.38 1.71
C THR A 28 8.30 3.47 2.93
N THR A 29 7.21 2.93 3.49
CA THR A 29 7.26 2.13 4.71
C THR A 29 7.98 0.80 4.49
N MET A 30 7.64 0.08 3.41
CA MET A 30 8.26 -1.21 3.11
C MET A 30 9.69 -1.04 2.57
N GLY A 31 9.98 0.03 1.84
CA GLY A 31 11.33 0.34 1.36
C GLY A 31 12.30 0.58 2.51
N ALA A 32 11.91 1.39 3.51
CA ALA A 32 12.69 1.59 4.72
C ALA A 32 12.94 0.26 5.47
N ALA A 33 11.92 -0.60 5.57
CA ALA A 33 12.09 -1.92 6.17
C ALA A 33 13.11 -2.80 5.45
N VAL A 34 13.10 -2.81 4.11
CA VAL A 34 14.08 -3.53 3.30
C VAL A 34 15.50 -2.98 3.51
N GLU A 35 15.66 -1.65 3.49
CA GLU A 35 16.94 -0.99 3.73
C GLU A 35 17.52 -1.30 5.12
N GLU A 36 16.65 -1.43 6.12
CA GLU A 36 17.02 -1.73 7.51
C GLU A 36 17.03 -3.23 7.84
N PHE A 37 16.81 -4.11 6.85
CA PHE A 37 16.69 -5.57 7.04
C PHE A 37 15.62 -5.99 8.06
N VAL A 38 14.55 -5.21 8.18
CA VAL A 38 13.41 -5.50 9.07
C VAL A 38 12.46 -6.51 8.39
N PRO A 39 12.16 -7.66 9.00
CA PRO A 39 11.22 -8.63 8.44
C PRO A 39 9.84 -8.04 8.20
N PHE A 40 9.17 -8.47 7.12
CA PHE A 40 7.84 -7.97 6.74
C PHE A 40 6.81 -7.97 7.88
N ASP A 41 6.74 -9.04 8.66
CA ASP A 41 5.75 -9.15 9.74
C ASP A 41 5.94 -8.07 10.82
N GLU A 42 7.19 -7.73 11.13
CA GLU A 42 7.54 -6.68 12.08
C GLU A 42 7.27 -5.29 11.50
N ALA A 43 7.67 -5.06 10.25
CA ALA A 43 7.40 -3.81 9.54
C ALA A 43 5.89 -3.54 9.41
N TYR A 44 5.10 -4.57 9.07
CA TYR A 44 3.66 -4.45 8.92
C TYR A 44 2.96 -4.20 10.26
N ALA A 45 3.38 -4.88 11.33
CA ALA A 45 2.83 -4.69 12.67
C ALA A 45 3.16 -3.31 13.26
N SER A 46 4.32 -2.75 12.89
CA SER A 46 4.80 -1.46 13.41
C SER A 46 4.29 -0.24 12.63
N ALA A 47 3.77 -0.45 11.42
CA ALA A 47 3.25 0.62 10.58
C ALA A 47 1.95 1.24 11.12
N ASP A 48 1.80 2.55 10.97
CA ASP A 48 0.58 3.28 11.32
C ASP A 48 -0.43 3.27 10.16
N TRP A 49 -1.48 2.49 10.33
CA TRP A 49 -2.52 2.30 9.34
C TRP A 49 -3.69 3.29 9.44
N SER A 50 -3.69 4.20 10.43
CA SER A 50 -4.84 5.05 10.77
C SER A 50 -5.37 5.89 9.60
N ALA A 51 -4.49 6.32 8.70
CA ALA A 51 -4.85 7.09 7.51
C ALA A 51 -5.62 6.27 6.44
N PHE A 52 -5.54 4.93 6.49
CA PHE A 52 -6.03 4.03 5.46
C PHE A 52 -6.97 2.93 5.97
N GLU A 53 -7.07 2.72 7.29
CA GLU A 53 -7.87 1.65 7.91
C GLU A 53 -9.35 1.65 7.50
N LYS A 54 -9.87 2.81 7.07
CA LYS A 54 -11.26 3.00 6.63
C LYS A 54 -11.46 2.81 5.13
N LEU A 55 -10.41 2.47 4.38
CA LEU A 55 -10.55 2.18 2.96
C LEU A 55 -11.39 0.91 2.73
N PRO A 56 -12.17 0.87 1.63
CA PRO A 56 -12.87 -0.35 1.25
C PRO A 56 -11.91 -1.53 1.12
N ALA A 57 -12.30 -2.68 1.67
CA ALA A 57 -11.52 -3.92 1.67
C ALA A 57 -10.12 -3.83 2.33
N PHE A 58 -9.88 -2.83 3.20
CA PHE A 58 -8.58 -2.68 3.87
C PHE A 58 -8.20 -3.93 4.67
N ALA A 59 -9.11 -4.45 5.49
CA ALA A 59 -8.84 -5.60 6.36
C ALA A 59 -8.48 -6.86 5.55
N GLU A 60 -9.09 -7.04 4.39
CA GLU A 60 -8.93 -8.21 3.53
C GLU A 60 -7.71 -8.09 2.60
N ALA A 61 -7.37 -6.89 2.14
CA ALA A 61 -6.40 -6.68 1.09
C ALA A 61 -5.08 -6.02 1.55
N ASN A 62 -5.10 -5.16 2.58
CA ASN A 62 -3.95 -4.30 2.90
C ASN A 62 -2.68 -5.10 3.17
N ARG A 63 -2.77 -6.14 4.01
CA ARG A 63 -1.61 -6.97 4.33
C ARG A 63 -1.00 -7.65 3.10
N ARG A 64 -1.85 -8.12 2.18
CA ARG A 64 -1.40 -8.72 0.92
C ARG A 64 -0.71 -7.66 0.05
N ASN A 65 -1.31 -6.48 -0.09
CA ASN A 65 -0.74 -5.38 -0.88
C ASN A 65 0.62 -4.94 -0.33
N ALA A 66 0.71 -4.73 0.98
CA ALA A 66 1.95 -4.36 1.66
C ALA A 66 3.04 -5.41 1.44
N TYR A 67 2.70 -6.70 1.54
CA TYR A 67 3.66 -7.78 1.30
C TYR A 67 4.18 -7.79 -0.14
N GLN A 68 3.31 -7.58 -1.14
CA GLN A 68 3.75 -7.49 -2.54
C GLN A 68 4.68 -6.30 -2.78
N VAL A 69 4.40 -5.16 -2.14
CA VAL A 69 5.30 -3.99 -2.20
C VAL A 69 6.63 -4.29 -1.52
N TYR A 70 6.64 -4.92 -0.35
CA TYR A 70 7.87 -5.34 0.33
C TYR A 70 8.76 -6.20 -0.57
N LEU A 71 8.20 -7.25 -1.18
CA LEU A 71 8.94 -8.10 -2.13
C LEU A 71 9.44 -7.32 -3.36
N SER A 72 8.67 -6.36 -3.87
CA SER A 72 9.09 -5.47 -4.96
C SER A 72 10.27 -4.60 -4.54
N MET A 73 10.24 -4.04 -3.34
CA MET A 73 11.35 -3.22 -2.81
C MET A 73 12.61 -4.08 -2.58
N GLU A 74 12.47 -5.32 -2.10
CA GLU A 74 13.58 -6.27 -2.00
C GLU A 74 14.20 -6.54 -3.39
N ALA A 75 13.38 -6.84 -4.40
CA ALA A 75 13.86 -7.07 -5.77
C ALA A 75 14.59 -5.83 -6.34
N GLU A 76 13.99 -4.65 -6.19
CA GLU A 76 14.59 -3.37 -6.61
C GLU A 76 15.95 -3.13 -5.93
N SER A 77 16.07 -3.43 -4.63
CA SER A 77 17.33 -3.28 -3.86
C SER A 77 18.45 -4.22 -4.34
N LEU A 78 18.07 -5.37 -4.91
CA LEU A 78 18.97 -6.37 -5.48
C LEU A 78 19.24 -6.14 -6.97
N GLY A 79 18.62 -5.12 -7.59
CA GLY A 79 18.74 -4.81 -9.01
C GLY A 79 18.12 -5.87 -9.94
N GLN A 80 17.08 -6.57 -9.47
CA GLN A 80 16.31 -7.57 -10.22
C GLN A 80 15.00 -6.95 -10.74
#